data_AF-A0A444JYJ0-F1
#
_entry.id   AF-A0A444JYJ0-F1
#
_cell.length_a   1.000
_cell.length_b   1.000
_cell.length_c   1.000
_cell.angle_alpha   90.00
_cell.angle_beta   90.00
_cell.angle_gamma   90.00
#
_symmetry.space_group_name_H-M   'P 1'
#
loop_
_entity.id
_entity.type
_entity.pdbx_description
1 polymer ?
#
loop_
_entity_poly.entity_id
_entity_poly.type
_entity_poly.pdbx_seq_one_letter_code
_entity_poly.pdbx_strand_id
1 'polypeptide(L)'
;VEHGQALDWPRYSHGAYAAQQAKAEAAKVGLWVGNFQAPWDWRALHSNVDAPSSRPLDTVSRKLVSQSGGYSCEQRRYCSQISSCDEAQWYRHSCSWGRKLDWDGDGVACESLC
;
A
#
# COMPACT_ATOMS: atom_id res chain seq x y z
N VAL A 1 21.93 5.89 -17.22
CA VAL A 1 21.73 4.48 -17.64
C VAL A 1 23.01 3.90 -18.24
N GLU A 2 23.65 4.55 -19.22
CA GLU A 2 24.82 4.00 -19.93
C GLU A 2 26.05 3.65 -19.06
N HIS A 3 26.27 4.38 -17.97
CA HIS A 3 27.35 4.07 -17.00
C HIS A 3 26.95 3.04 -15.93
N GLY A 4 25.81 2.37 -16.07
CA GLY A 4 25.35 1.32 -15.14
C GLY A 4 24.86 1.79 -13.78
N GLN A 5 24.65 3.10 -13.59
CA GLN A 5 24.20 3.69 -12.31
C GLN A 5 22.66 3.77 -12.20
N ALA A 6 21.93 3.44 -13.26
CA ALA A 6 20.48 3.54 -13.33
C ALA A 6 19.93 2.52 -14.32
N LEU A 7 18.66 2.15 -14.11
CA LEU A 7 17.92 1.24 -14.96
C LEU A 7 16.90 1.98 -15.83
N ASP A 8 16.73 1.51 -17.05
CA ASP A 8 15.59 1.83 -17.88
C ASP A 8 14.36 1.09 -17.35
N TRP A 9 13.31 1.83 -16.96
CA TRP A 9 12.09 1.22 -16.43
C TRP A 9 11.00 1.17 -17.51
N PRO A 10 10.76 0.00 -18.14
CA PRO A 10 9.95 -0.07 -19.36
C PRO A 10 8.52 0.44 -19.20
N ARG A 11 7.96 0.38 -17.98
CA ARG A 11 6.60 0.85 -17.67
C ARG A 11 6.42 2.35 -17.84
N TYR A 12 7.45 3.15 -17.59
CA TYR A 12 7.37 4.62 -17.62
C TYR A 12 8.26 5.25 -18.69
N SER A 13 9.41 4.65 -18.98
CA SER A 13 10.32 5.15 -20.01
C SER A 13 9.95 4.68 -21.41
N HIS A 14 9.07 3.69 -21.53
CA HIS A 14 8.72 3.04 -22.79
C HIS A 14 9.94 2.54 -23.59
N GLY A 15 11.03 2.17 -22.92
CA GLY A 15 12.24 1.65 -23.57
C GLY A 15 13.17 2.73 -24.11
N ALA A 16 12.94 4.01 -23.80
CA ALA A 16 13.74 5.12 -24.31
C ALA A 16 15.25 4.99 -24.00
N TYR A 17 15.61 4.26 -22.93
CA TYR A 17 17.00 4.06 -22.52
C TYR A 17 17.50 2.61 -22.63
N ALA A 18 16.79 1.77 -23.37
CA ALA A 18 17.14 0.35 -23.52
C ALA A 18 18.53 0.14 -24.12
N ALA A 19 18.90 0.95 -25.13
CA ALA A 19 20.22 0.87 -25.77
C ALA A 19 21.37 1.21 -24.80
N GLN A 20 21.19 2.25 -23.98
CA GLN A 20 22.15 2.64 -22.95
C GLN A 20 22.25 1.56 -21.87
N GLN A 21 21.14 0.93 -21.49
CA GLN A 21 21.15 -0.17 -20.52
C GLN A 21 21.91 -1.37 -21.07
N ALA A 22 21.64 -1.76 -22.32
CA ALA A 22 22.34 -2.87 -22.97
C ALA A 22 23.86 -2.62 -23.05
N LYS A 23 24.28 -1.37 -23.29
CA LYS A 23 25.70 -1.00 -23.29
C LYS A 23 26.32 -1.11 -21.90
N ALA A 24 25.60 -0.69 -20.85
CA ALA A 24 26.06 -0.82 -19.47
C ALA A 24 26.19 -2.29 -19.02
N GLU A 25 25.23 -3.13 -19.42
CA GLU A 25 25.20 -4.56 -19.13
C GLU A 25 26.34 -5.29 -19.84
N ALA A 26 26.53 -5.02 -21.14
CA ALA A 26 27.64 -5.59 -21.92
C ALA A 26 29.02 -5.15 -21.39
N ALA A 27 29.13 -3.91 -20.92
CA ALA A 27 30.35 -3.40 -20.29
C ALA A 27 30.55 -3.88 -18.85
N LYS A 28 29.56 -4.54 -18.24
CA LYS A 28 29.57 -4.99 -16.83
C LYS A 28 29.94 -3.87 -15.87
N VAL A 29 29.38 -2.68 -16.07
CA VAL A 29 29.67 -1.48 -15.25
C VAL A 29 28.55 -1.19 -14.26
N GLY A 30 28.91 -0.57 -13.13
CA GLY A 30 27.96 -0.15 -12.10
C GLY A 30 27.20 -1.34 -11.51
N LEU A 31 25.87 -1.30 -11.59
CA LEU A 31 24.98 -2.36 -11.11
C LEU A 31 25.27 -3.72 -11.78
N TRP A 32 25.84 -3.72 -12.99
CA TRP A 32 26.07 -4.91 -13.82
C TRP A 32 27.42 -5.60 -13.59
N VAL A 33 28.24 -5.15 -12.64
CA VAL A 33 29.54 -5.80 -12.30
C VAL A 33 29.33 -7.23 -11.80
N GLY A 34 28.20 -7.48 -11.14
CA GLY A 34 27.84 -8.79 -10.60
C GLY A 34 26.48 -9.29 -11.11
N ASN A 35 25.96 -10.33 -10.46
CA ASN A 35 24.61 -10.80 -10.75
C ASN A 35 23.59 -9.85 -10.13
N PHE A 36 22.93 -9.07 -10.97
CA PHE A 36 21.93 -8.09 -10.55
C PHE A 36 20.58 -8.43 -11.16
N GLN A 37 19.57 -8.59 -10.30
CA GLN A 37 18.18 -8.76 -10.71
C GLN A 37 17.45 -7.43 -10.56
N ALA A 38 16.71 -7.02 -11.59
CA ALA A 38 15.98 -5.77 -11.53
C ALA A 38 14.87 -5.83 -10.47
N PRO A 39 14.62 -4.74 -9.71
CA PRO A 39 13.65 -4.77 -8.62
C PRO A 39 12.21 -5.13 -9.02
N TRP A 40 11.80 -4.84 -10.26
CA TRP A 40 10.47 -5.21 -10.74
C TRP A 40 10.36 -6.70 -11.06
N ASP A 41 11.41 -7.34 -11.57
CA ASP A 41 11.44 -8.78 -11.81
C ASP A 41 11.40 -9.52 -10.47
N TRP A 42 12.16 -9.05 -9.47
CA TRP A 42 12.07 -9.57 -8.12
C TRP A 42 10.66 -9.44 -7.56
N ARG A 43 10.02 -8.27 -7.66
CA ARG A 43 8.64 -8.06 -7.21
C ARG A 43 7.62 -8.94 -7.94
N ALA A 44 7.79 -9.18 -9.24
CA ALA A 44 6.90 -10.04 -10.02
C ALA A 44 7.02 -11.51 -9.61
N LEU A 45 8.24 -11.98 -9.30
CA LEU A 45 8.47 -13.33 -8.80
C LEU A 45 7.95 -13.51 -7.36
N HIS A 46 8.00 -12.45 -6.55
CA HIS A 46 7.64 -12.50 -5.13
C HIS A 46 6.25 -11.92 -4.83
N SER A 47 5.46 -11.56 -5.84
CA SER A 47 4.11 -11.00 -5.63
C SER A 47 3.13 -11.97 -4.97
N ASN A 48 3.46 -13.27 -4.93
CA ASN A 48 2.66 -14.32 -4.31
C ASN A 48 3.25 -14.91 -3.00
N VAL A 49 4.36 -14.39 -2.48
CA VAL A 49 5.05 -15.02 -1.33
C VAL A 49 4.59 -14.46 0.03
N ASP A 50 3.92 -13.31 0.07
CA ASP A 50 3.39 -12.72 1.32
C ASP A 50 1.97 -12.16 1.15
N ALA A 51 1.12 -12.84 0.38
CA ALA A 51 -0.29 -12.82 0.77
C ALA A 51 -0.39 -13.85 1.90
N PRO A 52 -0.46 -13.46 3.20
CA PRO A 52 -1.17 -14.32 4.11
C PRO A 52 -2.50 -14.54 3.42
N SER A 53 -2.75 -15.79 3.03
CA SER A 53 -4.08 -16.27 2.67
C SER A 53 -5.01 -15.48 3.57
N SER A 54 -5.82 -14.61 2.96
CA SER A 54 -6.99 -14.07 3.58
C SER A 54 -7.84 -15.29 3.90
N ARG A 55 -7.46 -16.03 4.96
CA ARG A 55 -8.38 -16.82 5.73
C ARG A 55 -9.45 -15.79 6.05
N PRO A 56 -10.68 -15.95 5.54
CA PRO A 56 -11.77 -15.15 6.04
C PRO A 56 -11.91 -15.59 7.50
N LEU A 57 -11.22 -14.90 8.41
CA LEU A 57 -11.53 -15.00 9.81
C LEU A 57 -12.82 -14.19 9.98
N ASP A 58 -13.86 -14.97 10.24
CA ASP A 58 -15.20 -14.57 10.63
C ASP A 58 -16.08 -13.91 9.56
N THR A 59 -16.52 -14.76 8.63
CA THR A 59 -17.92 -14.74 8.20
C THR A 59 -18.82 -15.20 9.36
N VAL A 60 -18.85 -14.45 10.46
CA VAL A 60 -20.00 -14.44 11.36
C VAL A 60 -20.67 -13.10 11.15
N SER A 61 -21.84 -13.17 10.52
CA SER A 61 -22.78 -12.08 10.29
C SER A 61 -22.89 -11.16 11.50
N ARG A 62 -22.13 -10.06 11.48
CA ARG A 62 -22.34 -8.90 12.38
C ARG A 62 -23.56 -8.07 11.95
N LYS A 63 -24.56 -8.70 11.31
CA LYS A 63 -25.83 -8.05 10.96
C LYS A 63 -26.82 -7.98 12.12
N LEU A 64 -26.48 -8.47 13.31
CA LEU A 64 -27.39 -8.51 14.45
C LEU A 64 -26.66 -8.26 15.78
N VAL A 65 -26.07 -7.07 15.97
CA VAL A 65 -26.06 -6.45 17.30
C VAL A 65 -26.48 -5.00 17.14
N SER A 66 -27.78 -4.83 17.35
CA SER A 66 -28.45 -3.57 17.55
C SER A 66 -27.77 -2.75 18.64
N GLN A 67 -27.62 -1.46 18.37
CA GLN A 67 -27.71 -0.35 19.31
C GLN A 67 -26.91 -0.47 20.61
N SER A 68 -25.84 0.33 20.67
CA SER A 68 -24.99 0.64 21.84
C SER A 68 -24.10 -0.50 22.37
N GLY A 69 -22.79 -0.44 22.06
CA GLY A 69 -21.81 -1.19 22.85
C GLY A 69 -20.49 -1.51 22.16
N GLY A 70 -19.57 -0.54 22.18
CA GLY A 70 -18.13 -0.82 22.18
C GLY A 70 -17.45 -0.87 20.83
N TYR A 71 -17.36 0.27 20.14
CA TYR A 71 -16.21 0.47 19.28
C TYR A 71 -14.94 0.31 20.14
N SER A 72 -13.93 -0.36 19.60
CA SER A 72 -12.62 -0.51 20.22
C SER A 72 -11.61 -0.11 19.17
N CYS A 73 -10.43 0.38 19.57
CA CYS A 73 -9.36 0.83 18.68
C CYS A 73 -8.72 -0.33 17.88
N GLU A 74 -9.53 -1.01 17.07
CA GLU A 74 -9.15 -1.94 16.01
C GLU A 74 -8.24 -1.22 15.01
N GLN A 75 -7.48 -1.96 14.21
CA GLN A 75 -6.55 -1.40 13.23
C GLN A 75 -7.25 -0.86 11.96
N ARG A 76 -8.34 -0.10 12.13
CA ARG A 76 -9.11 0.53 11.04
C ARG A 76 -8.60 1.91 10.70
N ARG A 77 -7.36 1.98 10.19
CA ARG A 77 -6.64 3.24 9.96
C ARG A 77 -7.03 3.95 8.65
N TYR A 78 -7.89 3.34 7.84
CA TYR A 78 -8.35 3.88 6.56
C TYR A 78 -9.86 3.98 6.53
N CYS A 79 -10.40 5.04 5.94
CA CYS A 79 -11.84 5.25 5.81
C CYS A 79 -12.55 4.13 5.03
N SER A 80 -11.86 3.47 4.09
CA SER A 80 -12.39 2.30 3.38
C SER A 80 -12.67 1.09 4.27
N GLN A 81 -12.15 1.06 5.49
CA GLN A 81 -12.38 0.01 6.48
C GLN A 81 -13.50 0.39 7.45
N ILE A 82 -14.00 1.62 7.42
CA ILE A 82 -15.02 2.13 8.34
C ILE A 82 -16.36 2.16 7.61
N SER A 83 -17.43 1.82 8.31
CA SER A 83 -18.73 1.59 7.70
C SER A 83 -19.76 2.68 7.96
N SER A 84 -19.46 3.62 8.87
CA SER A 84 -20.37 4.69 9.28
C SER A 84 -19.62 5.95 9.71
N CYS A 85 -20.24 7.11 9.46
CA CYS A 85 -19.81 8.41 9.97
C CYS A 85 -19.65 8.41 11.50
N ASP A 86 -20.63 7.85 12.23
CA ASP A 86 -20.60 7.80 13.70
C ASP A 86 -19.43 6.95 14.23
N GLU A 87 -19.11 5.86 13.51
CA GLU A 87 -17.98 4.98 13.82
C GLU A 87 -16.64 5.71 13.55
N ALA A 88 -16.52 6.42 12.43
CA ALA A 88 -15.34 7.21 12.09
C ALA A 88 -15.06 8.30 13.13
N GLN A 89 -16.12 8.99 13.55
CA GLN A 89 -16.05 10.03 14.57
C GLN A 89 -15.65 9.48 15.92
N TRP A 90 -16.22 8.34 16.32
CA TRP A 90 -15.80 7.68 17.55
C TRP A 90 -14.30 7.35 17.52
N TYR A 91 -13.78 6.81 16.42
CA TYR A 91 -12.35 6.51 16.29
C TYR A 91 -11.46 7.75 16.41
N ARG A 92 -11.87 8.87 15.82
CA ARG A 92 -11.17 10.16 15.91
C ARG A 92 -10.97 10.60 17.36
N HIS A 93 -12.01 10.46 18.18
CA HIS A 93 -12.02 10.93 19.56
C HIS A 93 -11.44 9.92 20.56
N SER A 94 -11.64 8.62 20.32
CA SER A 94 -11.32 7.57 21.30
C SER A 94 -9.97 6.88 21.05
N CYS A 95 -9.36 7.03 19.86
CA CYS A 95 -8.13 6.32 19.50
C CYS A 95 -6.95 7.24 19.20
N SER A 96 -5.75 6.83 19.64
CA SER A 96 -4.51 7.61 19.45
C SER A 96 -4.15 7.85 17.97
N TRP A 97 -4.56 6.96 17.07
CA TRP A 97 -4.36 7.07 15.63
C TRP A 97 -5.54 7.76 14.91
N GLY A 98 -6.63 8.04 15.62
CA GLY A 98 -7.88 8.53 15.04
C GLY A 98 -7.79 9.89 14.37
N ARG A 99 -6.85 10.76 14.79
CA ARG A 99 -6.63 12.06 14.12
C ARG A 99 -6.28 11.94 12.63
N LYS A 100 -5.74 10.80 12.19
CA LYS A 100 -5.40 10.59 10.77
C LYS A 100 -6.63 10.33 9.87
N LEU A 101 -7.79 10.07 10.46
CA LEU A 101 -9.05 9.92 9.71
C LEU A 101 -9.66 11.26 9.29
N ASP A 102 -9.22 12.34 9.93
CA ASP A 102 -9.61 13.73 9.68
C ASP A 102 -8.44 14.37 8.91
N TRP A 103 -8.49 14.26 7.57
CA TRP A 103 -7.36 14.58 6.70
C TRP A 103 -7.11 16.09 6.59
N ASP A 104 -8.18 16.87 6.50
CA ASP A 104 -8.16 18.32 6.36
C ASP A 104 -8.25 19.04 7.72
N GLY A 105 -8.59 18.33 8.80
CA GLY A 105 -8.51 18.83 10.17
C GLY A 105 -9.74 19.63 10.60
N ASP A 106 -10.84 19.51 9.88
CA ASP A 106 -12.08 20.27 10.10
C ASP A 106 -12.97 19.67 11.21
N GLY A 107 -12.60 18.48 11.71
CA GLY A 107 -13.36 17.75 12.71
C GLY A 107 -14.23 16.64 12.16
N VAL A 108 -14.28 16.45 10.85
CA VAL A 108 -15.03 15.41 10.16
C VAL A 108 -14.12 14.24 9.83
N ALA A 109 -14.18 13.17 10.63
CA ALA A 109 -13.48 11.93 10.29
C ALA A 109 -14.20 11.22 9.16
N CYS A 110 -13.46 10.88 8.11
CA CYS A 110 -14.02 10.24 6.94
C CYS A 110 -15.28 10.97 6.43
N GLU A 111 -15.13 12.24 6.00
CA GLU A 111 -15.95 12.82 4.92
C GLU A 111 -16.13 11.75 3.81
N SER A 112 -17.09 11.76 2.92
CA SER A 112 -17.44 10.59 2.08
C SER A 112 -18.24 9.51 2.82
N LEU A 113 -18.03 9.28 4.12
CA LEU A 113 -19.00 8.56 4.97
C LEU A 113 -19.97 9.54 5.66
N CYS A 114 -19.52 10.77 5.86
CA CYS A 114 -20.28 11.97 6.20
C CYS A 114 -20.30 12.90 4.97
#